data_AF-A0A383B199-F1
#
_entry.id   AF-A0A383B199-F1
#
_cell.length_a   1.000
_cell.length_b   1.000
_cell.length_c   1.000
_cell.angle_alpha   90.00
_cell.angle_beta   90.00
_cell.angle_gamma   90.00
#
_symmetry.space_group_name_H-M   'P 1'
#
loop_
_entity.id
_entity.type
_entity.pdbx_description
1 polymer ?
#
loop_
_entity_poly.entity_id
_entity_poly.type
_entity_poly.pdbx_seq_one_letter_code
_entity_poly.pdbx_strand_id
1 'polypeptide(L)' 'MELAGFLDFGQGTSDITGFVHDDGREFAVVGLIEDAATFVDITDPFNPFEVGRISGTSSTWRDLKYWNQHVYIGT' A
#
# COMPACT_ATOMS: atom_id res chain seq x y z
N MET A 1 -2.05 21.18 9.44
CA MET A 1 -2.00 20.14 8.41
C MET A 1 -3.42 19.76 8.08
N GLU A 2 -3.76 19.71 6.80
CA GLU A 2 -5.07 19.32 6.28
C GLU A 2 -4.94 17.98 5.56
N LEU A 3 -6.01 17.19 5.58
CA LEU A 3 -6.06 15.90 4.87
C LEU A 3 -6.20 16.16 3.37
N ALA A 4 -5.26 15.67 2.56
CA ALA A 4 -5.28 15.86 1.10
C ALA A 4 -6.24 14.88 0.38
N GLY A 5 -6.33 13.64 0.86
CA GLY A 5 -7.14 12.59 0.26
C GLY A 5 -7.46 11.48 1.25
N PHE A 6 -8.45 10.65 0.93
CA PHE A 6 -8.88 9.52 1.75
C PHE A 6 -9.28 8.34 0.86
N LEU A 7 -8.71 7.17 1.14
CA LEU A 7 -9.01 5.91 0.47
C LEU A 7 -9.35 4.87 1.54
N ASP A 8 -10.58 4.34 1.49
CA ASP A 8 -11.07 3.32 2.40
C ASP A 8 -10.97 1.93 1.75
N PHE A 9 -10.47 0.96 2.52
CA PHE A 9 -10.37 -0.44 2.10
C PHE A 9 -11.53 -1.31 2.62
N GLY A 10 -12.37 -0.78 3.50
CA GLY A 10 -13.50 -1.52 4.08
C GLY A 10 -13.09 -2.65 5.02
N GLN A 11 -11.83 -2.70 5.42
CA GLN A 11 -11.27 -3.70 6.33
C GLN A 11 -10.12 -3.09 7.15
N GLY A 12 -9.65 -3.82 8.15
CA GLY A 12 -8.48 -3.41 8.91
C GLY A 12 -7.20 -3.45 8.06
N THR A 13 -6.30 -2.52 8.33
CA THR A 13 -4.98 -2.44 7.70
C THR A 13 -3.88 -2.73 8.71
N SER A 14 -2.76 -3.27 8.22
CA SER A 14 -1.52 -3.43 8.97
C SER A 14 -0.46 -2.42 8.50
N ASP A 15 0.82 -2.82 8.48
CA ASP A 15 1.97 -2.00 8.10
C ASP A 15 1.80 -1.32 6.73
N ILE A 16 2.57 -0.26 6.50
CA ILE A 16 2.58 0.52 5.27
C ILE A 16 4.00 0.89 4.89
N THR A 17 4.33 0.79 3.61
CA THR A 17 5.57 1.32 3.04
C THR A 17 5.26 2.14 1.80
N GLY A 18 6.21 2.96 1.36
CA GLY A 18 6.03 3.77 0.15
C GLY A 18 7.36 4.00 -0.57
N PHE A 19 7.28 4.24 -1.87
CA PHE A 19 8.44 4.47 -2.72
C PHE A 19 8.09 5.30 -3.94
N VAL A 20 9.10 6.00 -4.48
CA VAL A 20 9.05 6.64 -5.78
C VAL A 20 9.66 5.68 -6.79
N HIS A 21 8.94 5.39 -7.87
CA HIS A 21 9.42 4.58 -8.98
C HIS A 21 10.23 5.44 -9.97
N ASP A 22 11.07 4.82 -10.79
CA ASP A 22 12.00 5.51 -11.70
C ASP A 22 11.28 6.39 -12.75
N ASP A 23 10.00 6.13 -13.02
CA ASP A 23 9.15 6.94 -13.91
C ASP A 23 8.52 8.17 -13.21
N GLY A 24 8.85 8.41 -11.94
CA GLY A 24 8.39 9.53 -11.14
C GLY A 24 7.05 9.31 -10.44
N ARG A 25 6.42 8.14 -10.59
CA ARG A 25 5.19 7.81 -9.85
C ARG A 25 5.51 7.46 -8.40
N GLU A 26 4.61 7.86 -7.50
CA GLU A 26 4.70 7.55 -6.09
C GLU A 26 3.69 6.48 -5.71
N PHE A 27 4.14 5.48 -4.95
CA PHE A 27 3.30 4.36 -4.53
C PHE A 27 3.30 4.21 -3.01
N ALA A 28 2.13 3.91 -2.47
CA ALA A 28 1.98 3.29 -1.15
C ALA A 28 1.67 1.80 -1.32
N VAL A 29 2.23 0.97 -0.46
CA VAL A 29 1.83 -0.42 -0.32
C VAL A 29 1.29 -0.61 1.08
N VAL A 30 0.04 -1.04 1.18
CA VAL A 30 -0.71 -1.17 2.43
C VAL A 30 -1.02 -2.63 2.68
N GLY A 31 -0.78 -3.09 3.91
CA GLY A 31 -1.16 -4.44 4.30
C GLY A 31 -2.64 -4.50 4.64
N LEU A 32 -3.38 -5.41 4.02
CA LEU A 32 -4.78 -5.69 4.31
C LEU A 32 -4.85 -6.95 5.20
N ILE A 33 -5.59 -6.84 6.30
CA ILE A 33 -5.61 -7.89 7.34
C ILE A 33 -6.32 -9.15 6.85
N GLU A 34 -7.33 -9.02 5.99
CA GLU A 34 -8.16 -10.15 5.58
C GLU A 34 -7.52 -10.98 4.47
N ASP A 35 -6.92 -10.34 3.45
CA ASP A 35 -6.72 -11.03 2.18
C ASP A 35 -5.48 -10.64 1.34
N ALA A 36 -4.83 -9.49 1.55
CA ALA A 36 -3.83 -9.03 0.57
C ALA A 36 -2.80 -8.00 1.08
N ALA A 37 -1.79 -7.73 0.26
CA ALA A 37 -1.14 -6.42 0.21
C ALA A 37 -1.67 -5.67 -1.02
N THR A 38 -1.96 -4.37 -0.88
CA THR A 38 -2.50 -3.55 -1.97
C THR A 38 -1.52 -2.42 -2.33
N PHE A 39 -1.36 -2.17 -3.63
CA PHE A 39 -0.55 -1.10 -4.18
C PHE A 39 -1.46 0.05 -4.58
N VAL A 40 -1.16 1.24 -4.09
CA VAL A 40 -1.92 2.47 -4.32
C VAL A 40 -1.02 3.47 -5.01
N ASP A 41 -1.45 4.01 -6.15
CA ASP A 41 -0.80 5.16 -6.77
C ASP A 41 -1.22 6.41 -6.00
N ILE A 42 -0.22 7.13 -5.48
CA ILE A 42 -0.38 8.35 -4.68
C ILE A 42 0.31 9.54 -5.35
N THR A 43 0.62 9.44 -6.65
CA THR A 43 1.27 10.51 -7.43
C THR A 43 0.43 11.80 -7.41
N ASP A 44 -0.89 11.67 -7.45
CA ASP A 44 -1.83 12.74 -7.10
C ASP A 44 -2.39 12.50 -5.69
N PRO A 45 -1.92 13.23 -4.65
CA PRO A 45 -2.34 13.00 -3.27
C PRO A 45 -3.81 13.35 -3.03
N PHE A 46 -4.47 14.08 -3.94
CA PHE A 46 -5.90 14.41 -3.85
C PHE A 46 -6.80 13.31 -4.42
N ASN A 47 -6.25 12.40 -5.24
CA ASN A 47 -7.01 11.34 -5.89
C ASN A 47 -6.23 10.00 -5.92
N PRO A 48 -5.90 9.43 -4.75
CA PRO A 48 -5.22 8.14 -4.67
C PRO A 48 -6.13 7.01 -5.17
N PHE A 49 -5.56 6.03 -5.85
CA PHE A 49 -6.32 4.88 -6.35
C PHE A 49 -5.52 3.59 -6.31
N GLU A 50 -6.23 2.47 -6.19
CA GLU A 50 -5.61 1.15 -6.14
C GLU A 50 -5.18 0.69 -7.54
N VAL A 51 -3.91 0.28 -7.65
CA VAL A 51 -3.30 -0.24 -8.89
C VAL A 51 -3.44 -1.76 -8.98
N GLY A 52 -3.37 -2.45 -7.83
CA GLY A 52 -3.54 -3.90 -7.77
C GLY A 52 -3.20 -4.49 -6.40
N ARG A 53 -3.46 -5.79 -6.26
CA ARG A 53 -3.28 -6.54 -5.02
C ARG A 53 -2.44 -7.80 -5.23
N ILE A 54 -1.70 -8.16 -4.19
CA ILE A 54 -1.06 -9.48 -4.03
C ILE A 54 -1.80 -10.22 -2.93
N SER A 55 -2.55 -11.25 -3.31
CA SER A 55 -3.33 -12.07 -2.36
C SER A 55 -2.42 -12.83 -1.39
N GLY A 56 -2.91 -13.01 -0.16
CA GLY A 56 -2.27 -13.79 0.90
C GLY A 56 -3.30 -14.33 1.88
N THR A 57 -2.83 -15.01 2.92
CA THR A 57 -3.70 -15.45 4.03
C THR A 57 -4.06 -14.28 4.92
N SER A 58 -5.18 -14.40 5.65
CA SER A 58 -5.54 -13.46 6.70
C SER A 58 -4.43 -13.37 7.75
N SER A 59 -3.95 -12.17 8.04
CA SER A 59 -2.95 -11.90 9.07
C SER A 59 -3.09 -10.49 9.59
N THR A 60 -3.24 -10.37 10.90
CA THR A 60 -3.22 -9.06 11.58
C THR A 60 -1.87 -8.36 11.43
N TRP A 61 -0.80 -9.11 11.14
CA TRP A 61 0.59 -8.61 11.14
C TRP A 61 1.28 -8.82 9.80
N ARG A 62 0.68 -8.32 8.72
CA ARG A 62 1.37 -8.23 7.44
C ARG A 62 2.39 -7.09 7.49
N ASP A 63 3.68 -7.43 7.42
CA ASP A 63 4.83 -6.50 7.45
C ASP A 63 5.29 -6.21 6.03
N LEU A 64 5.56 -4.94 5.74
CA LEU A 64 5.88 -4.45 4.40
C LEU A 64 7.18 -3.67 4.41
N LYS A 65 8.11 -4.02 3.52
CA LYS A 65 9.39 -3.30 3.41
C LYS A 65 9.74 -3.09 1.96
N TYR A 66 9.97 -1.84 1.58
CA TYR A 66 10.56 -1.49 0.30
C TYR A 66 12.09 -1.47 0.40
N TRP A 67 12.76 -2.14 -0.55
CA TRP A 67 14.21 -2.03 -0.73
C TRP A 67 14.59 -2.29 -2.18
N ASN A 68 15.36 -1.37 -2.77
CA ASN A 68 15.95 -1.51 -4.10
C ASN A 68 14.96 -2.00 -5.17
N GLN A 69 13.85 -1.26 -5.37
CA GLN A 69 12.80 -1.58 -6.34
C GLN A 69 12.02 -2.88 -6.08
N HIS A 70 12.13 -3.44 -4.88
CA HIS A 70 11.39 -4.63 -4.46
C HIS A 70 10.59 -4.32 -3.20
N VAL A 71 9.39 -4.89 -3.11
CA VAL A 71 8.56 -4.87 -1.91
C VAL A 71 8.53 -6.28 -1.33
N TYR A 72 8.99 -6.40 -0.09
CA TYR A 72 8.96 -7.63 0.67
C TYR A 72 7.70 -7.66 1.53
N ILE A 73 6.97 -8.76 1.45
CA ILE A 73 5.69 -8.96 2.14
C ILE A 73 5.84 -10.15 3.09
N GLY A 74 5.84 -9.89 4.40
CA GLY A 74 5.76 -10.91 5.44
C GLY A 74 4.31 -11.08 5.91
N THR A 75 3.86 -12.31 6.19
CA THR A 75 2.50 -12.61 6.64
C THR A 75 2.51 -13.43 7.92
#